data_AF-A0A0C3R427-F1
#
_entry.id   AF-A0A0C3R427-F1
#
_cell.length_a   1.000
_cell.length_b   1.000
_cell.length_c   1.000
_cell.angle_alpha   90.00
_cell.angle_beta   90.00
_cell.angle_gamma   90.00
#
_symmetry.space_group_name_H-M   'P 1'
#
loop_
_entity.id
_entity.type
_entity.pdbx_description
1 polymer ?
#
loop_
_entity_poly.entity_id
_entity_poly.type
_entity_poly.pdbx_seq_one_letter_code
_entity_poly.pdbx_strand_id
1 'polypeptide(L)'
;MNQQASKAAKPAKSGVNYFLDGFRLIKQPGLRRFVFIPLSVNLVLFAAVIYFAIGQLEQVFQWINGQLPDYLSWLNFLLWPLAVLTLLVVLSFIFSSVMNWIAAPFNGLLAEKVEQYLTGKDLNTGGTIDLIKDLPRILGREWIKLKYYLPRAILFLILFWVPFIGQTAAPVLWFLFSAWMMAIQYCDYPFDNHKVPFNDMKFALNQTKGSSFSFGAAVTLFSMIPIINFIVMPVAICGATSMWVDKYRDAYRNAHIAPE
;
A
#
# COMPACT_ATOMS: atom_id res chain seq x y z
N MET A 1 20.91 -4.08 -48.09
CA MET A 1 21.34 -2.94 -47.24
C MET A 1 20.43 -2.91 -46.03
N ASN A 2 20.90 -3.43 -44.89
CA ASN A 2 20.13 -3.54 -43.65
C ASN A 2 20.15 -2.21 -42.90
N GLN A 3 19.00 -1.54 -42.80
CA GLN A 3 18.81 -0.46 -41.82
C GLN A 3 18.39 -1.08 -40.49
N GLN A 4 19.36 -1.33 -39.62
CA GLN A 4 19.11 -1.43 -38.18
C GLN A 4 18.73 -0.02 -37.70
N ALA A 5 17.44 0.20 -37.48
CA ALA A 5 16.97 1.38 -36.78
C ALA A 5 17.52 1.35 -35.34
N SER A 6 18.49 2.24 -35.08
CA SER A 6 18.97 2.54 -33.74
C SER A 6 17.78 3.01 -32.88
N LYS A 7 17.26 2.13 -32.01
CA LYS A 7 16.37 2.53 -30.92
C LYS A 7 17.21 3.44 -30.01
N ALA A 8 16.99 4.74 -30.10
CA ALA A 8 17.58 5.70 -29.17
C ALA A 8 17.34 5.22 -27.73
N ALA A 9 18.41 5.03 -26.96
CA ALA A 9 18.32 4.61 -25.57
C ALA A 9 17.48 5.65 -24.81
N LYS A 10 16.31 5.24 -24.29
CA LYS A 10 15.51 6.10 -23.42
C LYS A 10 16.38 6.51 -22.22
N PRO A 11 16.37 7.79 -21.80
CA PRO A 11 17.16 8.23 -20.67
C PRO A 11 16.79 7.42 -19.43
N ALA A 12 17.80 6.99 -18.66
CA ALA A 12 17.61 6.16 -17.48
C ALA A 12 16.70 6.87 -16.46
N LYS A 13 15.46 6.39 -16.32
CA LYS A 13 14.50 6.95 -15.37
C LYS A 13 14.89 6.59 -13.93
N SER A 14 14.85 7.58 -13.04
CA SER A 14 14.96 7.39 -11.60
C SER A 14 13.67 6.80 -11.02
N GLY A 15 13.72 6.27 -9.79
CA GLY A 15 12.53 5.80 -9.10
C GLY A 15 11.50 6.90 -8.82
N VAL A 16 11.97 8.13 -8.56
CA VAL A 16 11.08 9.29 -8.39
C VAL A 16 10.27 9.55 -9.67
N ASN A 17 10.92 9.45 -10.84
CA ASN A 17 10.23 9.66 -12.12
C ASN A 17 9.13 8.63 -12.34
N TYR A 18 9.33 7.37 -11.93
CA TYR A 18 8.29 6.34 -11.96
C TYR A 18 7.11 6.68 -11.05
N PHE A 19 7.36 7.16 -9.83
CA PHE A 19 6.29 7.63 -8.95
C PHE A 19 5.51 8.80 -9.56
N LEU A 20 6.21 9.78 -10.17
CA LEU A 20 5.56 10.91 -10.85
C LEU A 20 4.76 10.49 -12.08
N ASP A 21 5.24 9.51 -12.85
CA ASP A 21 4.48 8.89 -13.94
C ASP A 21 3.16 8.29 -13.43
N GLY A 22 3.14 7.80 -12.19
CA GLY A 22 1.92 7.35 -11.50
C GLY A 22 0.80 8.39 -11.49
N PHE A 23 1.10 9.67 -11.23
CA PHE A 23 0.11 10.75 -11.25
C PHE A 23 -0.50 10.98 -12.64
N ARG A 24 0.29 10.72 -13.69
CA ARG A 24 -0.19 10.81 -15.08
C ARG A 24 -1.02 9.58 -15.46
N LEU A 25 -0.63 8.41 -14.97
CA LEU A 25 -1.30 7.13 -15.27
C LEU A 25 -2.68 7.02 -14.63
N ILE A 26 -2.85 7.45 -13.37
CA ILE A 26 -4.18 7.42 -12.71
C ILE A 26 -5.24 8.26 -13.44
N LYS A 27 -4.82 9.23 -14.28
CA LYS A 27 -5.71 10.10 -15.05
C LYS A 27 -6.12 9.49 -16.40
N GLN A 28 -5.53 8.38 -16.83
CA GLN A 28 -5.81 7.80 -18.15
C GLN A 28 -7.20 7.18 -18.23
N PRO A 29 -7.93 7.37 -19.35
CA PRO A 29 -9.21 6.71 -19.56
C PRO A 29 -9.02 5.18 -19.52
N GLY A 30 -9.93 4.48 -18.85
CA GLY A 30 -9.82 3.02 -18.62
C GLY A 30 -9.22 2.65 -17.26
N LEU A 31 -8.23 3.41 -16.76
CA LEU A 31 -7.63 3.17 -15.43
C LEU A 31 -8.41 3.83 -14.29
N ARG A 32 -9.07 4.97 -14.56
CA ARG A 32 -9.83 5.75 -13.55
C ARG A 32 -10.78 4.90 -12.71
N ARG A 33 -11.53 3.99 -13.33
CA ARG A 33 -12.51 3.14 -12.61
C ARG A 33 -11.85 2.27 -11.53
N PHE A 34 -10.65 1.76 -11.80
CA PHE A 34 -9.91 0.91 -10.86
C PHE A 34 -9.28 1.71 -9.71
N VAL A 35 -9.24 3.03 -9.83
CA VAL A 35 -8.86 3.96 -8.75
C VAL A 35 -10.08 4.40 -7.94
N PHE A 36 -11.17 4.78 -8.62
CA PHE A 36 -12.37 5.30 -7.95
C PHE A 36 -13.17 4.21 -7.22
N ILE A 37 -13.24 2.99 -7.73
CA ILE A 37 -14.01 1.91 -7.09
C ILE A 37 -13.46 1.60 -5.69
N PRO A 38 -12.16 1.32 -5.48
CA PRO A 38 -11.64 1.02 -4.14
C PRO A 38 -11.80 2.20 -3.17
N LEU A 39 -11.59 3.43 -3.65
CA LEU A 39 -11.78 4.63 -2.83
C LEU A 39 -13.25 4.80 -2.41
N SER A 40 -14.19 4.55 -3.32
CA SER A 40 -15.63 4.63 -3.03
C SER A 40 -16.06 3.55 -2.04
N VAL A 41 -15.59 2.31 -2.23
CA VAL A 41 -15.84 1.20 -1.30
C VAL A 41 -15.30 1.54 0.09
N ASN A 42 -14.07 2.05 0.17
CA ASN A 42 -13.47 2.48 1.44
C ASN A 42 -14.31 3.58 2.12
N LEU A 43 -14.74 4.59 1.37
CA LEU A 43 -15.57 5.67 1.91
C LEU A 43 -16.92 5.18 2.45
N VAL A 44 -17.61 4.31 1.69
CA VAL A 44 -18.89 3.74 2.10
C VAL A 44 -18.74 2.86 3.34
N LEU A 45 -17.73 1.99 3.37
CA LEU A 45 -17.45 1.15 4.54
C LEU A 45 -17.08 2.00 5.76
N PHE A 46 -16.25 3.03 5.57
CA PHE A 46 -15.90 3.96 6.65
C PHE A 46 -17.14 4.65 7.22
N ALA A 47 -18.00 5.20 6.36
CA ALA A 47 -19.24 5.86 6.78
C ALA A 47 -20.17 4.89 7.53
N ALA A 48 -20.32 3.65 7.04
CA ALA A 48 -21.12 2.63 7.71
C ALA A 48 -20.55 2.27 9.09
N VAL A 49 -19.24 2.03 9.17
CA VAL A 49 -18.56 1.68 10.43
C VAL A 49 -18.67 2.80 11.46
N ILE A 50 -18.51 4.07 11.04
CA ILE A 50 -18.70 5.22 11.93
C ILE A 50 -20.16 5.32 12.40
N TYR A 51 -21.13 5.14 11.51
CA TYR A 51 -22.55 5.14 11.86
C TYR A 51 -22.87 4.09 12.94
N PHE A 52 -22.40 2.85 12.77
CA PHE A 52 -22.56 1.81 13.78
C PHE A 52 -21.79 2.10 15.07
N ALA A 53 -20.57 2.63 14.97
CA ALA A 53 -19.73 2.94 16.13
C ALA A 53 -20.35 4.01 17.03
N ILE A 54 -21.00 5.03 16.45
CA ILE A 54 -21.73 6.05 17.22
C ILE A 54 -22.88 5.42 18.02
N GLY A 55 -23.65 4.51 17.40
CA GLY A 55 -24.71 3.79 18.11
C GLY A 55 -24.21 2.92 19.26
N GLN A 56 -23.05 2.25 19.07
CA GLN A 56 -22.42 1.44 20.12
C GLN A 56 -21.86 2.30 21.26
N LEU A 57 -21.32 3.48 20.93
CA LEU A 57 -20.81 4.42 21.92
C LEU A 57 -21.89 4.85 22.91
N GLU A 58 -23.11 5.12 22.43
CA GLU A 58 -24.24 5.49 23.30
C GLU A 58 -24.60 4.37 24.28
N GLN A 59 -24.62 3.12 23.82
CA GLN A 59 -24.89 1.95 24.68
C GLN A 59 -23.81 1.75 25.75
N VAL A 60 -22.53 1.88 25.36
CA VAL A 60 -21.41 1.80 26.30
C VAL A 60 -21.51 2.90 27.35
N PHE A 61 -21.89 4.13 26.97
CA PHE A 61 -22.09 5.21 27.92
C PHE A 61 -23.24 4.98 28.89
N GLN A 62 -24.39 4.51 28.39
CA GLN A 62 -25.52 4.17 29.26
C GLN A 62 -25.14 3.09 30.27
N TRP A 63 -24.37 2.08 29.83
CA TRP A 63 -23.87 1.03 30.71
C TRP A 63 -22.90 1.58 31.77
N ILE A 64 -21.91 2.40 31.39
CA ILE A 64 -20.95 3.01 32.32
C ILE A 64 -21.69 3.89 33.35
N ASN A 65 -22.63 4.71 32.90
CA ASN A 65 -23.44 5.57 33.77
C ASN A 65 -24.26 4.77 34.77
N GLY A 66 -24.84 3.64 34.35
CA GLY A 66 -25.63 2.76 35.23
C GLY A 66 -24.81 2.04 36.30
N GLN A 67 -23.48 1.98 36.17
CA GLN A 67 -22.58 1.36 37.15
C GLN A 67 -21.99 2.39 38.13
N LEU A 68 -22.08 3.69 37.84
CA LEU A 68 -21.48 4.76 38.63
C LEU A 68 -22.46 5.26 39.70
N PRO A 69 -22.08 5.20 40.99
CA PRO A 69 -22.81 5.89 42.05
C PRO A 69 -22.87 7.40 41.81
N ASP A 70 -23.95 8.06 42.26
CA ASP A 70 -24.20 9.49 42.01
C ASP A 70 -23.04 10.41 42.44
N TYR A 71 -22.34 10.08 43.53
CA TYR A 71 -21.19 10.86 44.03
C TYR A 71 -19.94 10.78 43.13
N LEU A 72 -19.88 9.82 42.21
CA LEU A 72 -18.81 9.68 41.20
C LEU A 72 -19.24 10.20 39.82
N SER A 73 -20.42 10.79 39.68
CA SER A 73 -20.92 11.32 38.40
C SER A 73 -19.99 12.35 37.75
N TRP A 74 -19.19 13.08 38.53
CA TRP A 74 -18.17 14.01 38.02
C TRP A 74 -17.12 13.31 37.13
N LEU A 75 -16.89 12.00 37.34
CA LEU A 75 -15.94 11.21 36.56
C LEU A 75 -16.38 11.07 35.09
N ASN A 76 -17.67 11.21 34.80
CA ASN A 76 -18.19 11.19 33.42
C ASN A 76 -17.59 12.27 32.54
N PHE A 77 -17.25 13.44 33.10
CA PHE A 77 -16.56 14.49 32.37
C PHE A 77 -15.21 14.01 31.80
N LEU A 78 -14.51 13.13 32.52
CA LEU A 78 -13.23 12.56 32.10
C LEU A 78 -13.41 11.27 31.27
N LEU A 79 -14.33 10.39 31.68
CA LEU A 79 -14.59 9.13 31.01
C LEU A 79 -15.14 9.34 29.61
N TRP A 80 -15.90 10.42 29.38
CA TRP A 80 -16.51 10.67 28.08
C TRP A 80 -15.48 10.93 26.96
N PRO A 81 -14.56 11.90 27.07
CA PRO A 81 -13.50 12.07 26.09
C PRO A 81 -12.61 10.84 25.96
N LEU A 82 -12.31 10.15 27.07
CA LEU A 82 -11.46 8.96 27.05
C LEU A 82 -12.11 7.79 26.31
N ALA A 83 -13.40 7.54 26.51
CA ALA A 83 -14.14 6.49 25.82
C ALA A 83 -14.28 6.79 24.33
N VAL A 84 -14.60 8.05 23.96
CA VAL A 84 -14.62 8.49 22.56
C VAL A 84 -13.25 8.29 21.91
N LEU A 85 -12.19 8.77 22.56
CA LEU A 85 -10.82 8.62 22.04
C LEU A 85 -10.43 7.15 21.89
N THR A 86 -10.72 6.32 22.89
CA THR A 86 -10.44 4.88 22.86
C THR A 86 -11.19 4.20 21.73
N LEU A 87 -12.49 4.50 21.57
CA LEU A 87 -13.30 3.98 20.47
C LEU A 87 -12.71 4.39 19.12
N LEU A 88 -12.42 5.68 18.93
CA LEU A 88 -11.84 6.18 17.69
C LEU A 88 -10.49 5.52 17.38
N VAL A 89 -9.63 5.34 18.37
CA VAL A 89 -8.33 4.67 18.21
C VAL A 89 -8.53 3.21 17.81
N VAL A 90 -9.29 2.43 18.59
CA VAL A 90 -9.53 1.00 18.32
C VAL A 90 -10.19 0.81 16.96
N LEU A 91 -11.22 1.61 16.66
CA LEU A 91 -11.93 1.58 15.39
C LEU A 91 -10.99 1.92 14.23
N SER A 92 -10.16 2.96 14.37
CA SER A 92 -9.18 3.34 13.35
C SER A 92 -8.18 2.22 13.07
N PHE A 93 -7.67 1.56 14.11
CA PHE A 93 -6.73 0.43 13.95
C PHE A 93 -7.38 -0.79 13.29
N ILE A 94 -8.58 -1.19 13.74
CA ILE A 94 -9.31 -2.33 13.17
C ILE A 94 -9.69 -2.04 11.73
N PHE A 95 -10.31 -0.88 11.49
CA PHE A 95 -10.75 -0.45 10.17
C PHE A 95 -9.57 -0.37 9.20
N SER A 96 -8.49 0.32 9.56
CA SER A 96 -7.30 0.42 8.71
C SER A 96 -6.68 -0.94 8.43
N SER A 97 -6.63 -1.84 9.43
CA SER A 97 -6.13 -3.18 9.22
C SER A 97 -6.98 -3.93 8.21
N VAL A 98 -8.29 -4.05 8.46
CA VAL A 98 -9.22 -4.78 7.58
C VAL A 98 -9.23 -4.19 6.16
N MET A 99 -9.25 -2.87 6.04
CA MET A 99 -9.26 -2.21 4.74
C MET A 99 -7.99 -2.46 3.93
N ASN A 100 -6.82 -2.57 4.57
CA ASN A 100 -5.59 -2.93 3.86
C ASN A 100 -5.70 -4.34 3.23
N TRP A 101 -6.29 -5.31 3.95
CA TRP A 101 -6.53 -6.65 3.42
C TRP A 101 -7.56 -6.65 2.29
N ILE A 102 -8.65 -5.89 2.42
CA ILE A 102 -9.68 -5.76 1.38
C ILE A 102 -9.12 -5.06 0.13
N ALA A 103 -8.23 -4.09 0.29
CA ALA A 103 -7.63 -3.33 -0.81
C ALA A 103 -6.64 -4.16 -1.64
N ALA A 104 -5.99 -5.16 -1.05
CA ALA A 104 -4.98 -5.99 -1.71
C ALA A 104 -5.40 -6.55 -3.10
N PRO A 105 -6.58 -7.19 -3.28
CA PRO A 105 -7.02 -7.65 -4.59
C PRO A 105 -7.27 -6.51 -5.59
N PHE A 106 -7.79 -5.37 -5.14
CA PHE A 106 -7.98 -4.21 -6.02
C PHE A 106 -6.64 -3.61 -6.47
N ASN A 107 -5.65 -3.63 -5.59
CA ASN A 107 -4.30 -3.16 -5.89
C ASN A 107 -3.61 -4.05 -6.94
N GLY A 108 -3.74 -5.37 -6.82
CA GLY A 108 -3.28 -6.33 -7.84
C GLY A 108 -3.96 -6.12 -9.19
N LEU A 109 -5.29 -5.95 -9.19
CA LEU A 109 -6.06 -5.68 -10.41
C LEU A 109 -5.68 -4.34 -11.05
N LEU A 110 -5.46 -3.29 -10.26
CA LEU A 110 -4.97 -2.01 -10.78
C LEU A 110 -3.60 -2.18 -11.44
N ALA A 111 -2.68 -2.90 -10.81
CA ALA A 111 -1.36 -3.19 -11.39
C ALA A 111 -1.47 -3.95 -12.72
N GLU A 112 -2.34 -4.96 -12.82
CA GLU A 112 -2.60 -5.70 -14.05
C GLU A 112 -3.08 -4.78 -15.18
N LYS A 113 -4.06 -3.92 -14.88
CA LYS A 113 -4.65 -3.01 -15.89
C LYS A 113 -3.67 -1.93 -16.32
N VAL A 114 -2.81 -1.46 -15.42
CA VAL A 114 -1.72 -0.54 -15.76
C VAL A 114 -0.70 -1.22 -16.67
N GLU A 115 -0.36 -2.49 -16.41
CA GLU A 115 0.56 -3.23 -17.26
C GLU A 115 -0.01 -3.43 -18.67
N GLN A 116 -1.29 -3.81 -18.78
CA GLN A 116 -1.99 -3.90 -20.08
C GLN A 116 -1.96 -2.57 -20.82
N TYR A 117 -2.26 -1.47 -20.11
CA TYR A 117 -2.24 -0.13 -20.70
C TYR A 117 -0.85 0.29 -21.20
N LEU A 118 0.20 -0.01 -20.44
CA LEU A 118 1.59 0.37 -20.78
C LEU A 118 2.20 -0.50 -21.88
N THR A 119 1.83 -1.78 -21.94
CA THR A 119 2.36 -2.73 -22.93
C THR A 119 1.52 -2.77 -24.21
N GLY A 120 0.25 -2.34 -24.15
CA GLY A 120 -0.71 -2.49 -25.23
C GLY A 120 -1.11 -3.95 -25.48
N LYS A 121 -0.87 -4.84 -24.52
CA LYS A 121 -1.09 -6.29 -24.63
C LYS A 121 -2.06 -6.74 -23.55
N ASP A 122 -2.91 -7.70 -23.88
CA ASP A 122 -3.76 -8.36 -22.89
C ASP A 122 -2.95 -9.33 -22.01
N LEU A 123 -3.44 -9.55 -20.79
CA LEU A 123 -2.89 -10.52 -19.84
C LEU A 123 -3.89 -11.65 -19.66
N ASN A 124 -3.38 -12.89 -19.59
CA ASN A 124 -4.16 -14.10 -19.38
C ASN A 124 -4.45 -14.32 -17.89
N THR A 125 -5.05 -13.31 -17.25
CA THR A 125 -5.32 -13.26 -15.81
C THR A 125 -6.70 -13.80 -15.42
N GLY A 126 -7.56 -14.10 -16.40
CA GLY A 126 -8.88 -14.69 -16.18
C GLY A 126 -9.95 -13.68 -15.75
N GLY A 127 -11.09 -14.20 -15.28
CA GLY A 127 -12.26 -13.39 -14.89
C GLY A 127 -12.35 -13.15 -13.38
N THR A 128 -13.49 -12.62 -12.91
CA THR A 128 -13.76 -12.37 -11.49
C THR A 128 -13.64 -13.65 -10.63
N ILE A 129 -13.98 -14.81 -11.18
CA ILE A 129 -13.84 -16.11 -10.50
C ILE A 129 -12.36 -16.43 -10.24
N ASP A 130 -11.47 -16.10 -11.16
CA ASP A 130 -10.03 -16.37 -11.00
C ASP A 130 -9.40 -15.39 -10.00
N LEU A 131 -9.90 -14.15 -9.92
CA LEU A 131 -9.54 -13.22 -8.84
C LEU A 131 -9.89 -13.78 -7.45
N ILE A 132 -11.06 -14.42 -7.30
CA ILE A 132 -11.46 -15.06 -6.03
C ILE A 132 -10.54 -16.24 -5.70
N LYS A 133 -10.18 -17.07 -6.69
CA LYS A 133 -9.23 -18.18 -6.52
C LYS A 133 -7.83 -17.69 -6.14
N ASP A 134 -7.46 -16.49 -6.55
CA ASP A 134 -6.18 -15.88 -6.22
C ASP A 134 -6.16 -15.19 -4.84
N LEU A 135 -7.31 -14.98 -4.18
CA LEU A 135 -7.36 -14.34 -2.85
C LEU A 135 -6.44 -14.99 -1.81
N PRO A 136 -6.40 -16.33 -1.62
CA PRO A 136 -5.50 -16.94 -0.64
C PRO A 136 -4.03 -16.61 -0.89
N ARG A 137 -3.64 -16.52 -2.17
CA ARG A 137 -2.28 -16.16 -2.59
C ARG A 137 -2.00 -14.68 -2.32
N ILE A 138 -2.90 -13.79 -2.72
CA ILE A 138 -2.76 -12.34 -2.53
C ILE A 138 -2.67 -12.00 -1.03
N LEU A 139 -3.57 -12.56 -0.22
CA LEU A 139 -3.55 -12.37 1.23
C LEU A 139 -2.31 -13.02 1.87
N GLY A 140 -1.91 -14.20 1.40
CA GLY A 140 -0.65 -14.83 1.81
C GLY A 140 0.58 -13.98 1.49
N ARG A 141 0.56 -13.25 0.36
CA ARG A 141 1.62 -12.32 -0.03
C ARG A 141 1.70 -11.12 0.91
N GLU A 142 0.58 -10.50 1.25
CA GLU A 142 0.52 -9.41 2.23
C GLU A 142 0.98 -9.87 3.62
N TRP A 143 0.66 -11.11 4.01
CA TRP A 143 1.17 -11.70 5.25
C TRP A 143 2.70 -11.87 5.23
N ILE A 144 3.30 -12.26 4.10
CA ILE A 144 4.76 -12.33 3.95
C ILE A 144 5.38 -10.93 4.08
N LYS A 145 4.76 -9.89 3.49
CA LYS A 145 5.21 -8.50 3.66
C LYS A 145 5.14 -8.07 5.11
N LEU A 146 4.06 -8.41 5.83
CA LEU A 146 3.92 -8.10 7.26
C LEU A 146 4.98 -8.81 8.11
N LYS A 147 5.22 -10.11 7.87
CA LYS A 147 6.30 -10.88 8.50
C LYS A 147 7.69 -10.32 8.19
N TYR A 148 7.86 -9.76 7.00
CA TYR A 148 9.10 -9.06 6.65
C TYR A 148 9.22 -7.75 7.43
N TYR A 149 8.17 -6.94 7.48
CA TYR A 149 8.14 -5.62 8.13
C TYR A 149 8.31 -5.69 9.66
N LEU A 150 7.48 -6.49 10.33
CA LEU A 150 7.26 -6.41 11.78
C LEU A 150 8.54 -6.61 12.62
N PRO A 151 9.39 -7.62 12.38
CA PRO A 151 10.63 -7.79 13.15
C PRO A 151 11.61 -6.62 12.97
N ARG A 152 11.70 -6.04 11.77
CA ARG A 152 12.58 -4.87 11.52
C ARG A 152 12.01 -3.61 12.16
N ALA A 153 10.70 -3.41 12.07
CA ALA A 153 10.03 -2.28 12.70
C ALA A 153 10.27 -2.30 14.23
N ILE A 154 10.13 -3.47 14.86
CA ILE A 154 10.43 -3.65 16.30
C ILE A 154 11.90 -3.34 16.60
N LEU A 155 12.83 -3.83 15.78
CA LEU A 155 14.26 -3.55 15.96
C LEU A 155 14.56 -2.04 15.93
N PHE A 156 14.02 -1.30 14.96
CA PHE A 156 14.20 0.15 14.91
C PHE A 156 13.48 0.87 16.05
N LEU A 157 12.33 0.37 16.49
CA LEU A 157 11.63 0.93 17.64
C LEU A 157 12.47 0.79 18.92
N ILE A 158 13.11 -0.36 19.14
CA ILE A 158 14.06 -0.56 20.24
C ILE A 158 15.25 0.38 20.10
N LEU A 159 15.73 0.64 18.88
CA LEU A 159 16.84 1.57 18.65
C LEU A 159 16.53 3.01 19.12
N PHE A 160 15.28 3.47 19.06
CA PHE A 160 14.88 4.78 19.58
C PHE A 160 15.09 4.92 21.09
N TRP A 161 15.17 3.81 21.83
CA TRP A 161 15.37 3.82 23.29
C TRP A 161 16.84 3.97 23.67
N VAL A 162 17.77 3.85 22.72
CA VAL A 162 19.20 4.01 22.96
C VAL A 162 19.51 5.52 23.08
N PRO A 163 20.01 6.02 24.22
CA PRO A 163 20.35 7.42 24.39
C PRO A 163 21.37 7.89 23.33
N PHE A 164 21.26 9.14 22.88
CA PHE A 164 22.08 9.79 21.85
C PHE A 164 21.98 9.19 20.42
N ILE A 165 22.18 7.88 20.25
CA ILE A 165 22.11 7.19 18.95
C ILE A 165 20.66 7.11 18.45
N GLY A 166 19.73 6.80 19.35
CA GLY A 166 18.32 6.63 19.04
C GLY A 166 17.64 7.89 18.51
N GLN A 167 18.09 9.09 18.93
CA GLN A 167 17.50 10.34 18.45
C GLN A 167 18.15 10.89 17.18
N THR A 168 19.40 10.49 16.89
CA THR A 168 20.16 10.99 15.73
C THR A 168 20.09 10.05 14.54
N ALA A 169 20.45 8.77 14.74
CA ALA A 169 20.50 7.77 13.68
C ALA A 169 19.14 7.11 13.42
N ALA A 170 18.33 6.87 14.47
CA ALA A 170 17.09 6.11 14.29
C ALA A 170 16.06 6.79 13.38
N PRO A 171 15.83 8.12 13.40
CA PRO A 171 14.91 8.76 12.45
C PRO A 171 15.33 8.55 10.99
N VAL A 172 16.63 8.67 10.69
CA VAL A 172 17.19 8.48 9.35
C VAL A 172 17.04 7.02 8.91
N LEU A 173 17.42 6.08 9.78
CA LEU A 173 17.28 4.65 9.50
C LEU A 173 15.82 4.22 9.35
N TRP A 174 14.93 4.77 10.17
CA TRP A 174 13.48 4.55 10.08
C TRP A 174 12.92 5.06 8.76
N PHE A 175 13.34 6.25 8.32
CA PHE A 175 12.94 6.79 7.02
C PHE A 175 13.45 5.92 5.87
N LEU A 176 14.72 5.50 5.89
CA LEU A 176 15.28 4.61 4.87
C LEU A 176 14.58 3.25 4.84
N PHE A 177 14.27 2.69 6.01
CA PHE A 177 13.49 1.47 6.12
C PHE A 177 12.07 1.65 5.60
N SER A 178 11.42 2.76 5.92
CA SER A 178 10.07 3.09 5.41
C SER A 178 10.07 3.23 3.90
N ALA A 179 11.06 3.95 3.34
CA ALA A 179 11.25 4.05 1.89
C ALA A 179 11.43 2.67 1.25
N TRP A 180 12.30 1.83 1.79
CA TRP A 180 12.47 0.47 1.30
C TRP A 180 11.18 -0.36 1.38
N MET A 181 10.44 -0.23 2.48
CA MET A 181 9.18 -0.94 2.67
C MET A 181 8.09 -0.46 1.70
N MET A 182 8.02 0.84 1.40
CA MET A 182 7.11 1.35 0.37
C MET A 182 7.46 0.80 -1.02
N ALA A 183 8.75 0.70 -1.34
CA ALA A 183 9.18 0.07 -2.58
C ALA A 183 8.74 -1.40 -2.64
N ILE A 184 8.96 -2.17 -1.58
CA ILE A 184 8.47 -3.56 -1.48
C ILE A 184 6.95 -3.61 -1.61
N GLN A 185 6.20 -2.77 -0.88
CA GLN A 185 4.75 -2.84 -0.84
C GLN A 185 4.14 -2.70 -2.23
N TYR A 186 4.58 -1.69 -2.99
CA TYR A 186 3.98 -1.30 -4.25
C TYR A 186 4.60 -1.98 -5.47
N CYS A 187 5.93 -2.17 -5.50
CA CYS A 187 6.58 -2.91 -6.59
C CYS A 187 6.21 -4.38 -6.59
N ASP A 188 5.80 -4.95 -5.46
CA ASP A 188 5.45 -6.37 -5.40
C ASP A 188 4.17 -6.73 -6.16
N TYR A 189 3.22 -5.81 -6.35
CA TYR A 189 1.96 -6.12 -7.05
C TYR A 189 2.16 -6.70 -8.46
N PRO A 190 2.94 -6.08 -9.38
CA PRO A 190 3.20 -6.69 -10.68
C PRO A 190 4.03 -7.98 -10.59
N PHE A 191 4.99 -8.09 -9.66
CA PHE A 191 5.73 -9.34 -9.46
C PHE A 191 4.79 -10.49 -9.02
N ASP A 192 3.87 -10.21 -8.08
CA ASP A 192 2.90 -11.16 -7.59
C ASP A 192 1.87 -11.49 -8.68
N ASN A 193 1.44 -10.54 -9.52
CA ASN A 193 0.60 -10.84 -10.68
C ASN A 193 1.25 -11.85 -11.63
N HIS A 194 2.58 -11.84 -11.76
CA HIS A 194 3.34 -12.85 -12.50
C HIS A 194 3.75 -14.08 -11.68
N LYS A 195 3.25 -14.22 -10.45
CA LYS A 195 3.53 -15.34 -9.53
C LYS A 195 5.01 -15.48 -9.20
N VAL A 196 5.75 -14.36 -9.19
CA VAL A 196 7.19 -14.34 -8.87
C VAL A 196 7.39 -14.50 -7.35
N PRO A 197 8.27 -15.40 -6.89
CA PRO A 197 8.56 -15.58 -5.47
C PRO A 197 9.04 -14.29 -4.78
N PHE A 198 8.68 -14.11 -3.51
CA PHE A 198 9.01 -12.89 -2.75
C PHE A 198 10.52 -12.64 -2.61
N ASN A 199 11.31 -13.71 -2.54
CA ASN A 199 12.77 -13.59 -2.48
C ASN A 199 13.36 -13.09 -3.80
N ASP A 200 12.80 -13.51 -4.93
CA ASP A 200 13.25 -13.09 -6.27
C ASP A 200 12.88 -11.64 -6.53
N MET A 201 11.68 -11.22 -6.10
CA MET A 201 11.27 -9.80 -6.12
C MET A 201 12.24 -8.94 -5.31
N LYS A 202 12.54 -9.33 -4.06
CA LYS A 202 13.52 -8.60 -3.23
C LYS A 202 14.89 -8.55 -3.90
N PHE A 203 15.34 -9.66 -4.49
CA PHE A 203 16.61 -9.70 -5.21
C PHE A 203 16.61 -8.69 -6.37
N ALA A 204 15.56 -8.68 -7.19
CA ALA A 204 15.41 -7.74 -8.30
C ALA A 204 15.44 -6.27 -7.85
N LEU A 205 14.71 -5.92 -6.78
CA LEU A 205 14.73 -4.58 -6.19
C LEU A 205 16.11 -4.21 -5.64
N ASN A 206 16.86 -5.18 -5.12
CA ASN A 206 18.20 -5.02 -4.59
C ASN A 206 19.25 -4.80 -5.71
N GLN A 207 19.05 -5.39 -6.89
CA GLN A 207 19.90 -5.13 -8.07
C GLN A 207 19.72 -3.71 -8.62
N THR A 208 18.62 -3.05 -8.25
CA THR A 208 18.23 -1.72 -8.73
C THR A 208 18.01 -0.74 -7.57
N LYS A 209 18.76 -0.92 -6.47
CA LYS A 209 18.65 -0.17 -5.20
C LYS A 209 18.37 1.31 -5.36
N GLY A 210 19.13 2.01 -6.20
CA GLY A 210 18.96 3.46 -6.39
C GLY A 210 17.56 3.83 -6.88
N SER A 211 17.00 3.06 -7.81
CA SER A 211 15.62 3.25 -8.28
C SER A 211 14.60 2.83 -7.22
N SER A 212 14.80 1.67 -6.58
CA SER A 212 13.88 1.15 -5.56
C SER A 212 13.76 2.09 -4.35
N PHE A 213 14.90 2.54 -3.79
CA PHE A 213 14.91 3.48 -2.66
C PHE A 213 14.35 4.84 -3.02
N SER A 214 14.70 5.40 -4.18
CA SER A 214 14.20 6.73 -4.58
C SER A 214 12.70 6.71 -4.89
N PHE A 215 12.18 5.62 -5.48
CA PHE A 215 10.76 5.39 -5.64
C PHE A 215 10.06 5.35 -4.28
N GLY A 216 10.53 4.48 -3.39
CA GLY A 216 9.93 4.32 -2.06
C GLY A 216 10.04 5.58 -1.19
N ALA A 217 11.13 6.34 -1.30
CA ALA A 217 11.29 7.61 -0.61
C ALA A 217 10.28 8.65 -1.10
N ALA A 218 10.05 8.73 -2.41
CA ALA A 218 9.03 9.60 -2.99
C ALA A 218 7.64 9.23 -2.46
N VAL A 219 7.31 7.93 -2.45
CA VAL A 219 6.04 7.45 -1.87
C VAL A 219 5.92 7.85 -0.40
N THR A 220 6.93 7.57 0.43
CA THR A 220 6.93 7.93 1.86
C THR A 220 6.72 9.42 2.09
N LEU A 221 7.44 10.27 1.36
CA LEU A 221 7.33 11.73 1.51
C LEU A 221 5.96 12.25 1.09
N PHE A 222 5.40 11.73 0.00
CA PHE A 222 4.07 12.16 -0.45
C PHE A 222 2.95 11.61 0.43
N SER A 223 3.12 10.44 1.06
CA SER A 223 2.19 9.93 2.09
C SER A 223 2.09 10.84 3.31
N MET A 224 3.14 11.62 3.62
CA MET A 224 3.11 12.58 4.73
C MET A 224 2.23 13.80 4.43
N ILE A 225 1.85 14.04 3.18
CA ILE A 225 1.00 15.16 2.79
C ILE A 225 -0.47 14.71 2.86
N PRO A 226 -1.30 15.21 3.79
CA PRO A 226 -2.61 14.64 4.08
C PRO A 226 -3.54 14.53 2.87
N ILE A 227 -3.61 15.59 2.05
CA ILE A 227 -4.48 15.63 0.85
C ILE A 227 -3.99 14.63 -0.20
N ILE A 228 -2.66 14.51 -0.37
CA ILE A 228 -2.10 13.61 -1.38
C ILE A 228 -2.21 12.16 -0.92
N ASN A 229 -2.09 11.89 0.38
CA ASN A 229 -2.13 10.54 0.95
C ASN A 229 -3.38 9.73 0.52
N PHE A 230 -4.52 10.40 0.30
CA PHE A 230 -5.74 9.76 -0.24
C PHE A 230 -5.56 9.08 -1.59
N ILE A 231 -4.64 9.56 -2.43
CA ILE A 231 -4.36 9.04 -3.76
C ILE A 231 -2.96 8.45 -3.91
N VAL A 232 -2.12 8.47 -2.85
CA VAL A 232 -0.75 7.95 -2.93
C VAL A 232 -0.74 6.47 -3.29
N MET A 233 -1.63 5.67 -2.72
CA MET A 233 -1.71 4.23 -3.00
C MET A 233 -1.91 3.93 -4.51
N PRO A 234 -2.96 4.43 -5.19
CA PRO A 234 -3.13 4.17 -6.62
C PRO A 234 -2.02 4.79 -7.48
N VAL A 235 -1.50 5.97 -7.10
CA VAL A 235 -0.35 6.59 -7.80
C VAL A 235 0.90 5.71 -7.70
N ALA A 236 1.21 5.22 -6.51
CA ALA A 236 2.36 4.36 -6.26
C ALA A 236 2.22 3.04 -7.02
N ILE A 237 1.05 2.42 -7.05
CA ILE A 237 0.81 1.19 -7.84
C ILE A 237 1.05 1.45 -9.32
N CYS A 238 0.48 2.52 -9.88
CA CYS A 238 0.70 2.86 -11.29
C CYS A 238 2.18 3.11 -11.60
N GLY A 239 2.88 3.84 -10.73
CA GLY A 239 4.31 4.12 -10.89
C GLY A 239 5.18 2.87 -10.76
N ALA A 240 4.88 2.01 -9.79
CA ALA A 240 5.55 0.75 -9.55
C ALA A 240 5.38 -0.22 -10.74
N THR A 241 4.18 -0.30 -11.32
CA THR A 241 3.95 -1.09 -12.53
C THR A 241 4.69 -0.49 -13.73
N SER A 242 4.79 0.84 -13.84
CA SER A 242 5.62 1.45 -14.88
C SER A 242 7.10 1.10 -14.72
N MET A 243 7.59 1.02 -13.48
CA MET A 243 8.96 0.58 -13.19
C MET A 243 9.15 -0.90 -13.50
N TRP A 244 8.15 -1.74 -13.23
CA TRP A 244 8.11 -3.14 -13.63
C TRP A 244 8.26 -3.34 -15.13
N VAL A 245 7.42 -2.67 -15.93
CA VAL A 245 7.45 -2.80 -17.40
C VAL A 245 8.81 -2.42 -17.98
N ASP A 246 9.49 -1.40 -17.43
CA ASP A 246 10.77 -0.92 -17.94
C ASP A 246 11.98 -1.74 -17.45
N LYS A 247 11.96 -2.25 -16.20
CA LYS A 247 13.16 -2.81 -15.56
C LYS A 247 13.12 -4.30 -15.24
N TYR A 248 11.93 -4.88 -15.08
CA TYR A 248 11.79 -6.21 -14.47
C TYR A 248 11.01 -7.19 -15.33
N ARG A 249 10.02 -6.71 -16.10
CA ARG A 249 9.09 -7.55 -16.85
C ARG A 249 9.80 -8.54 -17.76
N ASP A 250 10.80 -8.11 -18.52
CA ASP A 250 11.49 -8.98 -19.48
C ASP A 250 12.20 -10.17 -18.81
N ALA A 251 12.68 -10.00 -17.57
CA ALA A 251 13.38 -11.03 -16.82
C ALA A 251 12.45 -11.94 -16.00
N TYR A 252 11.31 -11.40 -15.53
CA TYR A 252 10.48 -12.05 -14.51
C TYR A 252 9.05 -12.36 -14.97
N ARG A 253 8.63 -11.96 -16.17
CA ARG A 253 7.28 -12.25 -16.66
C ARG A 253 7.05 -13.75 -16.74
N ASN A 254 5.91 -14.17 -16.23
CA ASN A 254 5.41 -15.52 -16.46
C ASN A 254 4.77 -15.61 -17.86
N ALA A 255 5.35 -16.43 -18.73
CA ALA A 255 4.90 -16.60 -20.11
C ALA A 255 3.47 -17.13 -20.26
N HIS A 256 2.93 -17.82 -19.25
CA HIS A 256 1.52 -18.25 -19.27
C HIS A 256 0.57 -17.07 -19.04
N ILE A 257 1.02 -16.06 -18.29
CA ILE A 257 0.23 -14.87 -17.94
C ILE A 257 0.42 -13.76 -18.98
N ALA A 258 1.65 -13.57 -19.44
CA ALA A 258 2.03 -12.67 -20.53
C ALA A 258 2.88 -13.41 -21.58
N PRO A 259 2.25 -14.05 -22.57
CA PRO A 259 2.97 -14.80 -23.61
C PRO A 259 3.78 -13.90 -24.54
N GLU A 260 3.45 -12.61 -24.61
CA GLU A 260 4.04 -11.64 -25.52
C GLU A 260 4.86 -10.52 -24.86
#